data_AF-A0A1Y1XKU5-F1
#
_entry.id   AF-A0A1Y1XKU5-F1
#
_cell.length_a   1.000
_cell.length_b   1.000
_cell.length_c   1.000
_cell.angle_alpha   90.00
_cell.angle_beta   90.00
_cell.angle_gamma   90.00
#
_symmetry.space_group_name_H-M   'P 1'
#
loop_
_entity.id
_entity.type
_entity.pdbx_description
1 polymer ?
#
loop_
_entity_poly.entity_id
_entity_poly.type
_entity_poly.pdbx_seq_one_letter_code
_entity_poly.pdbx_strand_id
1 'polypeptide(L)'
;MDVNVDIEDIQVKSVYTKTAIPSTEYVANPYVGCPHGCQYCYASFMKRFTKHKEPWGTFVDIKYWKNNLPPPKECHTLMISSVTDPYNPLEEKYKRTQTILKDLINHQRNKDISLLIITKSNLICRDIPLLKKFKRIPKVAFSINTLNEDFKMDMDNAVSIDKRLEAMKTLYENGIKTICFISPIFPEITDAISIIKKVKPFVHYIWLENLQLRGDYKQRILNYIQFNYPKFLPIYEQLYKGNMKNAKNFRNEYWTNYWLKVQNYYITKSTNVSIGTTTTKNKNNHEKNNNKTLKDKEKGKEGKEGKEEGKGNKKEKEQKEMKKEKENNKSNIKKESNINNNSGGKITRSKSINIKKKPY
;
A
#
# COMPACT_ATOMS: atom_id res chain seq x y z
N MET A 1 -16.24 -11.82 -24.86
CA MET A 1 -17.43 -11.07 -24.41
C MET A 1 -17.04 -9.61 -24.38
N ASP A 2 -17.56 -8.84 -25.32
CA ASP A 2 -17.44 -7.39 -25.27
C ASP A 2 -18.31 -6.90 -24.12
N VAL A 3 -17.65 -6.55 -23.01
CA VAL A 3 -18.34 -5.85 -21.93
C VAL A 3 -18.77 -4.51 -22.53
N ASN A 4 -20.08 -4.26 -22.57
CA ASN A 4 -20.60 -2.98 -22.98
C ASN A 4 -20.23 -1.95 -21.90
N VAL A 5 -19.07 -1.32 -22.08
CA VAL A 5 -18.52 -0.30 -21.19
C VAL A 5 -19.00 1.04 -21.71
N ASP A 6 -19.70 1.78 -20.87
CA ASP A 6 -20.05 3.18 -21.13
C ASP A 6 -18.77 4.03 -21.09
N ILE A 7 -18.56 4.90 -22.09
CA ILE A 7 -17.31 5.64 -22.28
C ILE A 7 -17.62 7.12 -22.51
N GLU A 8 -17.23 7.96 -21.54
CA GLU A 8 -17.29 9.41 -21.65
C GLU A 8 -15.88 10.01 -21.79
N ASP A 9 -15.69 10.94 -22.74
CA ASP A 9 -14.47 11.74 -22.85
C ASP A 9 -14.61 13.03 -22.00
N ILE A 10 -13.76 13.20 -20.97
CA ILE A 10 -13.84 14.35 -20.04
C ILE A 10 -12.59 15.23 -20.07
N GLN A 11 -12.78 16.55 -20.09
CA GLN A 11 -11.68 17.52 -20.01
C GLN A 11 -11.37 17.86 -18.54
N VAL A 12 -10.10 17.75 -18.14
CA VAL A 12 -9.62 18.05 -16.78
C VAL A 12 -8.44 19.02 -16.78
N LYS A 13 -8.39 19.90 -15.77
CA LYS A 13 -7.26 20.81 -15.55
C LYS A 13 -5.97 20.08 -15.14
N SER A 14 -6.10 18.92 -14.51
CA SER A 14 -4.98 18.09 -14.05
C SER A 14 -5.44 16.65 -13.81
N VAL A 15 -4.54 15.68 -13.98
CA VAL A 15 -4.72 14.28 -13.53
C VAL A 15 -4.06 13.99 -12.20
N TYR A 16 -3.27 14.92 -11.67
CA TYR A 16 -2.55 14.79 -10.41
C TYR A 16 -3.44 15.16 -9.22
N THR A 17 -3.43 14.34 -8.17
CA THR A 17 -4.17 14.59 -6.92
C THR A 17 -3.28 14.24 -5.73
N LYS A 18 -3.22 15.11 -4.72
CA LYS A 18 -2.47 14.84 -3.48
C LYS A 18 -3.14 13.69 -2.73
N THR A 19 -2.36 12.75 -2.20
CA THR A 19 -2.89 11.52 -1.60
C THR A 19 -2.48 11.34 -0.14
N ALA A 20 -3.26 10.54 0.58
CA ALA A 20 -2.92 10.06 1.93
C ALA A 20 -2.28 8.65 1.92
N ILE A 21 -2.07 8.06 0.73
CA ILE A 21 -1.43 6.75 0.58
C ILE A 21 0.01 6.82 1.13
N PRO A 22 0.40 5.99 2.11
CA PRO A 22 1.74 5.99 2.66
C PRO A 22 2.82 5.85 1.58
N SER A 23 3.92 6.59 1.71
CA SER A 23 5.05 6.65 0.77
C SER A 23 4.75 7.19 -0.65
N THR A 24 3.62 7.86 -0.85
CA THR A 24 3.28 8.56 -2.11
C THR A 24 2.67 9.93 -1.79
N GLU A 25 3.21 11.01 -2.37
CA GLU A 25 2.66 12.37 -2.19
C GLU A 25 1.51 12.64 -3.17
N TYR A 26 1.64 12.18 -4.42
CA TYR A 26 0.68 12.40 -5.50
C TYR A 26 0.29 11.11 -6.22
N VAL A 27 -0.96 11.05 -6.65
CA VAL A 27 -1.47 10.04 -7.59
C VAL A 27 -1.80 10.69 -8.92
N ALA A 28 -1.55 9.98 -10.02
CA ALA A 28 -2.06 10.33 -11.34
C ALA A 28 -3.06 9.25 -11.79
N ASN A 29 -4.31 9.63 -12.03
CA ASN A 29 -5.37 8.73 -12.46
C ASN A 29 -5.86 9.15 -13.86
N PRO A 30 -5.40 8.51 -14.95
CA PRO A 30 -5.78 8.88 -16.33
C PRO A 30 -7.24 8.59 -16.67
N TYR A 31 -7.90 7.75 -15.88
CA TYR A 31 -9.29 7.33 -16.05
C TYR A 31 -10.09 7.53 -14.75
N VAL A 32 -11.42 7.49 -14.82
CA VAL A 32 -12.32 7.13 -13.71
C VAL A 32 -13.09 5.87 -14.13
N GLY A 33 -13.44 5.00 -13.19
CA GLY A 33 -13.92 3.66 -13.56
C GLY A 33 -12.76 2.73 -13.96
N CYS A 34 -13.06 1.43 -14.13
CA CYS A 34 -12.10 0.43 -14.57
C CYS A 34 -12.81 -0.87 -15.00
N PRO A 35 -12.75 -1.28 -16.28
CA PRO A 35 -13.51 -2.41 -16.83
C PRO A 35 -12.98 -3.78 -16.37
N HIS A 36 -11.88 -3.83 -15.63
CA HIS A 36 -11.48 -5.03 -14.88
C HIS A 36 -12.55 -5.45 -13.84
N GLY A 37 -13.44 -4.54 -13.42
CA GLY A 37 -14.70 -4.88 -12.74
C GLY A 37 -14.58 -5.60 -11.39
N CYS A 38 -13.40 -5.58 -10.76
CA CYS A 38 -13.06 -6.57 -9.73
C CYS A 38 -14.11 -6.68 -8.60
N GLN A 39 -14.47 -7.90 -8.20
CA GLN A 39 -15.50 -8.14 -7.17
C GLN A 39 -15.13 -7.58 -5.79
N TYR A 40 -13.83 -7.44 -5.52
CA TYR A 40 -13.26 -6.83 -4.31
C TYR A 40 -12.78 -5.37 -4.51
N CYS A 41 -13.08 -4.73 -5.64
CA CYS A 41 -12.46 -3.45 -6.01
C CYS A 41 -12.77 -2.36 -4.99
N TYR A 42 -11.76 -1.99 -4.19
CA TYR A 42 -11.95 -0.96 -3.16
C TYR A 42 -12.38 0.39 -3.74
N ALA A 43 -12.04 0.66 -5.00
CA ALA A 43 -12.30 1.91 -5.69
C ALA A 43 -13.77 2.11 -6.10
N SER A 44 -14.65 1.13 -5.88
CA SER A 44 -16.11 1.27 -6.08
C SER A 44 -16.70 2.52 -5.41
N PHE A 45 -16.15 2.94 -4.26
CA PHE A 45 -16.55 4.16 -3.57
C PHE A 45 -16.44 5.42 -4.44
N MET A 46 -15.58 5.43 -5.48
CA MET A 46 -15.40 6.57 -6.37
C MET A 46 -16.68 6.92 -7.12
N LYS A 47 -17.59 5.96 -7.34
CA LYS A 47 -18.88 6.21 -8.02
C LYS A 47 -19.68 7.35 -7.37
N ARG A 48 -19.59 7.53 -6.04
CA ARG A 48 -20.25 8.64 -5.31
C ARG A 48 -19.74 10.04 -5.66
N PHE A 49 -18.63 10.13 -6.40
CA PHE A 49 -18.03 11.37 -6.90
C PHE A 49 -18.18 11.52 -8.43
N THR A 50 -18.96 10.64 -9.06
CA THR A 50 -19.27 10.64 -10.49
C THR A 50 -20.77 10.83 -10.72
N LYS A 51 -21.19 11.03 -11.97
CA LYS A 51 -22.62 11.07 -12.33
C LYS A 51 -23.21 9.70 -12.71
N HIS A 52 -22.34 8.67 -12.83
CA HIS A 52 -22.72 7.34 -13.29
C HIS A 52 -23.76 6.65 -12.41
N LYS A 53 -24.76 6.06 -13.05
CA LYS A 53 -25.75 5.16 -12.45
C LYS A 53 -25.35 3.70 -12.65
N GLU A 54 -24.48 3.45 -13.62
CA GLU A 54 -23.97 2.17 -14.11
C GLU A 54 -23.19 1.42 -13.02
N PRO A 55 -23.22 0.08 -12.96
CA PRO A 55 -22.38 -0.70 -12.03
C PRO A 55 -20.89 -0.37 -12.14
N TRP A 56 -20.17 -0.37 -11.01
CA TRP A 56 -18.71 -0.20 -11.03
C TRP A 56 -18.06 -1.34 -11.81
N GLY A 57 -17.33 -1.01 -12.87
CA GLY A 57 -16.78 -1.97 -13.83
C GLY A 57 -17.43 -1.93 -15.22
N THR A 58 -18.52 -1.17 -15.39
CA THR A 58 -19.25 -1.05 -16.68
C THR A 58 -19.22 0.36 -17.27
N PHE A 59 -18.38 1.25 -16.73
CA PHE A 59 -18.14 2.59 -17.27
C PHE A 59 -16.66 2.99 -17.15
N VAL A 60 -16.20 3.89 -18.02
CA VAL A 60 -14.89 4.57 -17.94
C VAL A 60 -14.97 6.03 -18.42
N ASP A 61 -14.62 6.97 -17.55
CA ASP A 61 -14.28 8.34 -17.96
C ASP A 61 -12.84 8.40 -18.47
N ILE A 62 -12.64 8.91 -19.67
CA ILE A 62 -11.33 9.10 -20.29
C ILE A 62 -10.91 10.56 -20.12
N LYS A 63 -9.85 10.81 -19.34
CA LYS A 63 -9.41 12.17 -19.06
C LYS A 63 -8.50 12.71 -20.15
N TYR A 64 -8.84 13.89 -20.64
CA TYR A 64 -7.98 14.72 -21.47
C TYR A 64 -7.53 15.94 -20.70
N TRP A 65 -6.30 16.38 -20.99
CA TRP A 65 -5.66 17.53 -20.36
C TRP A 65 -4.72 18.17 -21.38
N LYS A 66 -4.30 19.41 -21.13
CA LYS A 66 -3.32 20.11 -21.97
C LYS A 66 -2.01 19.30 -22.01
N ASN A 67 -1.60 18.86 -23.20
CA ASN A 67 -0.37 18.10 -23.43
C ASN A 67 0.86 18.73 -22.74
N ASN A 68 1.83 17.90 -22.35
CA ASN A 68 3.02 18.29 -21.61
C ASN A 68 2.71 18.86 -20.21
N LEU A 69 1.73 18.30 -19.51
CA LEU A 69 1.30 18.75 -18.19
C LEU A 69 2.39 18.49 -17.14
N PRO A 70 2.99 19.54 -16.53
CA PRO A 70 4.01 19.36 -15.52
C PRO A 70 3.42 18.72 -14.25
N PRO A 71 4.18 17.83 -13.57
CA PRO A 71 3.82 17.38 -12.23
C PRO A 71 3.88 18.56 -11.23
N PRO A 72 3.14 18.50 -10.10
CA PRO A 72 3.22 19.49 -9.03
C PRO A 72 4.67 19.71 -8.55
N LYS A 73 5.07 20.95 -8.29
CA LYS A 73 6.47 21.32 -7.98
C LYS A 73 7.05 20.51 -6.81
N GLU A 74 6.21 20.25 -5.81
CA GLU A 74 6.52 19.52 -4.59
C GLU A 74 6.43 17.98 -4.73
N CYS A 75 5.96 17.43 -5.85
CA CYS A 75 5.87 15.97 -6.04
C CYS A 75 7.25 15.30 -6.21
N HIS A 76 7.72 14.51 -5.25
CA HIS A 76 8.92 13.65 -5.35
C HIS A 76 8.55 12.19 -5.59
N THR A 77 7.36 11.78 -5.16
CA THR A 77 6.81 10.43 -5.22
C THR A 77 5.45 10.48 -5.91
N LEU A 78 5.32 9.71 -7.00
CA LEU A 78 4.14 9.68 -7.84
C LEU A 78 3.71 8.24 -8.06
N MET A 79 2.44 7.93 -7.82
CA MET A 79 1.84 6.67 -8.22
C MET A 79 0.88 6.89 -9.39
N ILE A 80 1.13 6.24 -10.52
CA ILE A 80 0.11 6.11 -11.57
C ILE A 80 -0.85 5.00 -11.15
N SER A 81 -2.13 5.37 -11.10
CA SER A 81 -3.29 4.60 -10.66
C SER A 81 -3.38 4.30 -9.17
N SER A 82 -4.29 5.01 -8.51
CA SER A 82 -4.84 4.61 -7.22
C SER A 82 -6.25 4.03 -7.35
N VAL A 83 -7.10 4.58 -8.23
CA VAL A 83 -8.54 4.25 -8.25
C VAL A 83 -9.05 3.74 -9.60
N THR A 84 -8.13 3.28 -10.46
CA THR A 84 -8.42 2.63 -11.74
C THR A 84 -7.36 1.54 -12.02
N ASP A 85 -7.23 1.06 -13.24
CA ASP A 85 -6.02 0.41 -13.74
C ASP A 85 -5.48 1.22 -14.91
N PRO A 86 -4.20 1.63 -14.93
CA PRO A 86 -3.70 2.54 -15.94
C PRO A 86 -3.47 1.86 -17.29
N TYR A 87 -3.47 0.52 -17.31
CA TYR A 87 -3.37 -0.31 -18.51
C TYR A 87 -4.61 -1.21 -18.67
N ASN A 88 -5.77 -0.75 -18.22
CA ASN A 88 -7.04 -1.35 -18.61
C ASN A 88 -7.19 -1.36 -20.16
N PRO A 89 -8.04 -2.22 -20.75
CA PRO A 89 -8.13 -2.41 -22.21
C PRO A 89 -8.23 -1.12 -23.04
N LEU A 90 -8.89 -0.07 -22.55
CA LEU A 90 -9.03 1.19 -23.29
C LEU A 90 -7.68 1.92 -23.48
N GLU A 91 -6.67 1.68 -22.63
CA GLU A 91 -5.33 2.25 -22.78
C GLU A 91 -4.62 1.85 -24.08
N GLU A 92 -5.04 0.76 -24.74
CA GLU A 92 -4.52 0.36 -26.04
C GLU A 92 -4.86 1.40 -27.12
N LYS A 93 -6.12 1.86 -27.13
CA LYS A 93 -6.66 2.89 -28.03
C LYS A 93 -6.27 4.30 -27.58
N TYR A 94 -6.61 4.67 -26.35
CA TYR A 94 -6.59 6.06 -25.90
C TYR A 94 -5.25 6.56 -25.35
N LYS A 95 -4.35 5.64 -24.96
CA LYS A 95 -2.94 5.91 -24.63
C LYS A 95 -2.73 7.02 -23.58
N ARG A 96 -3.68 7.21 -22.65
CA ARG A 96 -3.63 8.28 -21.64
C ARG A 96 -2.52 8.06 -20.62
N THR A 97 -2.27 6.82 -20.20
CA THR A 97 -1.10 6.49 -19.36
C THR A 97 0.19 6.74 -20.11
N GLN A 98 0.28 6.36 -21.39
CA GLN A 98 1.43 6.68 -22.22
C GLN A 98 1.67 8.20 -22.33
N THR A 99 0.61 9.01 -22.41
CA THR A 99 0.71 10.49 -22.36
C THR A 99 1.26 10.98 -21.03
N ILE A 100 0.82 10.43 -19.88
CA ILE A 100 1.41 10.76 -18.56
C ILE A 100 2.91 10.42 -18.56
N LEU A 101 3.31 9.25 -19.07
CA LEU A 101 4.74 8.88 -19.13
C LEU A 101 5.55 9.86 -19.99
N LYS A 102 5.03 10.28 -21.15
CA LYS A 102 5.66 11.28 -22.03
C LYS A 102 5.79 12.65 -21.36
N ASP A 103 4.71 13.14 -20.75
CA ASP A 103 4.68 14.41 -20.01
C ASP A 103 5.72 14.38 -18.88
N LEU A 104 5.76 13.31 -18.07
CA LEU A 104 6.77 13.14 -17.02
C LEU A 104 8.20 13.11 -17.58
N ILE A 105 8.44 12.38 -18.68
CA ILE A 105 9.77 12.29 -19.33
C ILE A 105 10.29 13.66 -19.73
N ASN A 106 9.44 14.50 -20.33
CA ASN A 106 9.81 15.86 -20.76
C ASN A 106 10.20 16.77 -19.58
N HIS A 107 9.56 16.59 -18.43
CA HIS A 107 9.79 17.42 -17.23
C HIS A 107 10.89 16.90 -16.28
N GLN A 108 11.53 15.76 -16.59
CA GLN A 108 12.59 15.16 -15.75
C GLN A 108 13.83 16.04 -15.52
N ARG A 109 14.09 17.04 -16.36
CA ARG A 109 15.20 17.99 -16.11
C ARG A 109 15.00 18.76 -14.81
N ASN A 110 13.75 18.96 -14.40
CA ASN A 110 13.39 19.75 -13.22
C ASN A 110 13.32 18.90 -11.94
N LYS A 111 13.13 17.57 -12.05
CA LYS A 111 12.95 16.70 -10.87
C LYS A 111 13.08 15.20 -11.16
N ASP A 112 13.74 14.48 -10.26
CA ASP A 112 13.85 13.02 -10.29
C ASP A 112 12.71 12.35 -9.50
N ILE A 113 11.54 12.22 -10.14
CA ILE A 113 10.34 11.63 -9.52
C ILE A 113 10.50 10.11 -9.34
N SER A 114 10.23 9.63 -8.13
CA SER A 114 10.10 8.22 -7.82
C SER A 114 8.74 7.70 -8.28
N LEU A 115 8.68 7.22 -9.53
CA LEU A 115 7.46 6.68 -10.13
C LEU A 115 7.15 5.25 -9.66
N LEU A 116 5.91 5.02 -9.25
CA LEU A 116 5.28 3.72 -9.05
C LEU A 116 4.11 3.57 -10.03
N ILE A 117 3.95 2.38 -10.62
CA ILE A 117 2.81 2.02 -11.47
C ILE A 117 2.23 0.71 -10.92
N ILE A 118 0.91 0.62 -10.75
CA ILE A 118 0.23 -0.61 -10.33
C ILE A 118 -0.75 -1.04 -11.42
N THR A 119 -0.71 -2.30 -11.86
CA THR A 119 -1.60 -2.83 -12.90
C THR A 119 -1.87 -4.34 -12.76
N LYS A 120 -2.90 -4.82 -13.47
CA LYS A 120 -3.21 -6.23 -13.75
C LYS A 120 -2.97 -6.61 -15.22
N SER A 121 -2.43 -5.72 -16.04
CA SER A 121 -2.37 -5.86 -17.51
C SER A 121 -0.96 -6.06 -18.04
N ASN A 122 -0.81 -6.87 -19.09
CA ASN A 122 0.45 -7.04 -19.82
C ASN A 122 0.72 -5.92 -20.85
N LEU A 123 -0.26 -5.05 -21.14
CA LEU A 123 -0.13 -3.95 -22.09
C LEU A 123 1.02 -2.97 -21.74
N ILE A 124 1.40 -2.88 -20.47
CA ILE A 124 2.57 -2.10 -20.00
C ILE A 124 3.89 -2.46 -20.70
N CYS A 125 4.03 -3.68 -21.23
CA CYS A 125 5.21 -4.10 -21.99
C CYS A 125 5.44 -3.23 -23.25
N ARG A 126 4.37 -2.69 -23.85
CA ARG A 126 4.41 -1.70 -24.94
C ARG A 126 5.29 -0.49 -24.60
N ASP A 127 5.24 -0.04 -23.35
CA ASP A 127 5.82 1.22 -22.91
C ASP A 127 7.20 1.05 -22.25
N ILE A 128 7.80 -0.15 -22.29
CA ILE A 128 9.19 -0.40 -21.86
C ILE A 128 10.19 0.62 -22.44
N PRO A 129 10.14 1.00 -23.74
CA PRO A 129 11.03 2.03 -24.30
C PRO A 129 10.84 3.43 -23.69
N LEU A 130 9.69 3.72 -23.07
CA LEU A 130 9.46 4.95 -22.31
C LEU A 130 9.93 4.79 -20.86
N LEU A 131 9.64 3.66 -20.20
CA LEU A 131 10.07 3.38 -18.83
C LEU A 131 11.60 3.43 -18.68
N LYS A 132 12.36 3.01 -19.71
CA LYS A 132 13.83 3.11 -19.76
C LYS A 132 14.38 4.53 -19.97
N LYS A 133 13.55 5.51 -20.34
CA LYS A 133 13.95 6.94 -20.46
C LYS A 133 13.88 7.71 -19.14
N PHE A 134 13.42 7.09 -18.06
CA PHE A 134 13.41 7.70 -16.74
C PHE A 134 14.79 7.60 -16.07
N LYS A 135 15.38 8.74 -15.67
CA LYS A 135 16.62 8.81 -14.88
C LYS A 135 16.58 7.89 -13.66
N ARG A 136 15.44 7.89 -12.97
CA ARG A 136 15.12 6.98 -11.87
C ARG A 136 14.16 5.90 -12.38
N ILE A 137 14.70 4.72 -12.69
CA ILE A 137 13.93 3.57 -13.18
C ILE A 137 12.64 3.36 -12.37
N PRO A 138 11.45 3.39 -13.00
CA PRO A 138 10.16 3.24 -12.32
C PRO A 138 10.02 1.89 -11.64
N LYS A 139 9.18 1.84 -10.60
CA LYS A 139 8.71 0.60 -10.01
C LYS A 139 7.38 0.20 -10.65
N VAL A 140 7.25 -1.05 -11.05
CA VAL A 140 6.01 -1.61 -11.62
C VAL A 140 5.53 -2.74 -10.75
N ALA A 141 4.30 -2.64 -10.25
CA ALA A 141 3.65 -3.65 -9.43
C ALA A 141 2.52 -4.36 -10.17
N PHE A 142 2.55 -5.68 -10.15
CA PHE A 142 1.49 -6.54 -10.67
C PHE A 142 0.61 -7.06 -9.55
N SER A 143 -0.72 -6.87 -9.63
CA SER A 143 -1.63 -7.50 -8.66
C SER A 143 -1.80 -9.00 -8.98
N ILE A 144 -1.25 -9.85 -8.11
CA ILE A 144 -1.29 -11.32 -8.23
C ILE A 144 -1.73 -11.89 -6.87
N ASN A 145 -3.04 -12.08 -6.69
CA ASN A 145 -3.66 -12.58 -5.45
C ASN A 145 -3.92 -14.10 -5.43
N THR A 146 -3.68 -14.78 -6.56
CA THR A 146 -3.92 -16.22 -6.75
C THR A 146 -2.99 -16.76 -7.84
N LEU A 147 -2.84 -18.09 -7.91
CA LEU A 147 -2.30 -18.83 -9.07
C LEU A 147 -3.37 -19.73 -9.73
N ASN A 148 -4.62 -19.67 -9.27
CA ASN A 148 -5.78 -20.38 -9.81
C ASN A 148 -6.57 -19.42 -10.71
N GLU A 149 -6.70 -19.75 -12.00
CA GLU A 149 -7.38 -18.92 -13.01
C GLU A 149 -8.90 -18.85 -12.81
N ASP A 150 -9.56 -19.91 -12.32
CA ASP A 150 -11.00 -19.92 -12.05
C ASP A 150 -11.34 -18.86 -10.98
N PHE A 151 -10.60 -18.85 -9.87
CA PHE A 151 -10.72 -17.82 -8.84
C PHE A 151 -10.38 -16.43 -9.38
N LYS A 152 -9.46 -16.30 -10.34
CA LYS A 152 -9.20 -15.02 -11.01
C LYS A 152 -10.39 -14.61 -11.89
N MET A 153 -11.03 -15.54 -12.61
CA MET A 153 -12.18 -15.29 -13.48
C MET A 153 -13.41 -14.85 -12.68
N ASP A 154 -13.66 -15.48 -11.54
CA ASP A 154 -14.69 -15.07 -10.59
C ASP A 154 -14.46 -13.65 -10.05
N MET A 155 -13.19 -13.24 -9.95
CA MET A 155 -12.79 -12.03 -9.25
C MET A 155 -12.57 -10.80 -10.13
N ASP A 156 -11.98 -10.93 -11.32
CA ASP A 156 -11.69 -9.80 -12.21
C ASP A 156 -11.67 -10.16 -13.72
N ASN A 157 -11.98 -9.17 -14.56
CA ASN A 157 -11.99 -9.25 -16.02
C ASN A 157 -10.64 -8.84 -16.65
N ALA A 158 -9.55 -8.74 -15.87
CA ALA A 158 -8.23 -8.42 -16.43
C ALA A 158 -7.61 -9.66 -17.11
N VAL A 159 -6.40 -9.54 -17.66
CA VAL A 159 -5.71 -10.67 -18.30
C VAL A 159 -5.39 -11.79 -17.31
N SER A 160 -5.15 -13.00 -17.85
CA SER A 160 -4.77 -14.20 -17.09
C SER A 160 -3.55 -13.97 -16.19
N ILE A 161 -3.45 -14.76 -15.14
CA ILE A 161 -2.34 -14.74 -14.17
C ILE A 161 -1.02 -15.00 -14.90
N ASP A 162 -0.98 -15.97 -15.82
CA ASP A 162 0.23 -16.23 -16.61
C ASP A 162 0.65 -15.00 -17.45
N LYS A 163 -0.28 -14.28 -18.09
CA LYS A 163 0.04 -13.02 -18.79
C LYS A 163 0.57 -11.93 -17.84
N ARG A 164 0.11 -11.88 -16.58
CA ARG A 164 0.68 -10.98 -15.55
C ARG A 164 2.10 -11.40 -15.16
N LEU A 165 2.35 -12.70 -15.03
CA LEU A 165 3.67 -13.27 -14.69
C LEU A 165 4.68 -13.06 -15.81
N GLU A 166 4.29 -13.31 -17.06
CA GLU A 166 5.10 -13.09 -18.27
C GLU A 166 5.45 -11.61 -18.44
N ALA A 167 4.49 -10.70 -18.28
CA ALA A 167 4.72 -9.27 -18.34
C ALA A 167 5.70 -8.80 -17.25
N MET A 168 5.53 -9.31 -16.02
CA MET A 168 6.47 -9.04 -14.93
C MET A 168 7.87 -9.58 -15.23
N LYS A 169 7.99 -10.81 -15.76
CA LYS A 169 9.28 -11.38 -16.18
C LYS A 169 9.94 -10.52 -17.28
N THR A 170 9.19 -10.15 -18.31
CA THR A 170 9.66 -9.31 -19.42
C THR A 170 10.18 -7.96 -18.94
N LEU A 171 9.49 -7.33 -17.99
CA LEU A 171 9.92 -6.07 -17.37
C LEU A 171 11.18 -6.24 -16.52
N TYR A 172 11.29 -7.35 -15.77
CA TYR A 172 12.48 -7.67 -14.97
C TYR A 172 13.72 -7.83 -15.87
N GLU A 173 13.60 -8.61 -16.94
CA GLU A 173 14.67 -8.85 -17.93
C GLU A 173 15.07 -7.57 -18.68
N ASN A 174 14.15 -6.61 -18.82
CA ASN A 174 14.44 -5.28 -19.37
C ASN A 174 15.00 -4.27 -18.36
N GLY A 175 15.32 -4.70 -17.12
CA GLY A 175 15.91 -3.87 -16.07
C GLY A 175 14.92 -2.98 -15.31
N ILE A 176 13.62 -3.18 -15.46
CA ILE A 176 12.58 -2.43 -14.74
C ILE A 176 12.33 -3.05 -13.35
N LYS A 177 12.10 -2.21 -12.34
CA LYS A 177 11.97 -2.66 -10.95
C LYS A 177 10.59 -3.24 -10.66
N THR A 178 10.48 -4.56 -10.78
CA THR A 178 9.23 -5.32 -10.61
C THR A 178 8.85 -5.60 -9.16
N ILE A 179 7.55 -5.55 -8.89
CA ILE A 179 6.92 -5.87 -7.60
C ILE A 179 5.80 -6.88 -7.83
N CYS A 180 5.85 -8.00 -7.11
CA CYS A 180 4.68 -8.86 -6.96
C CYS A 180 3.82 -8.32 -5.83
N PHE A 181 2.64 -7.76 -6.15
CA PHE A 181 1.72 -7.24 -5.16
C PHE A 181 0.60 -8.25 -4.93
N ILE A 182 0.72 -9.02 -3.84
CA ILE A 182 -0.27 -10.01 -3.42
C ILE A 182 -1.40 -9.26 -2.70
N SER A 183 -2.31 -8.72 -3.52
CA SER A 183 -3.39 -7.82 -3.12
C SER A 183 -4.70 -8.16 -3.85
N PRO A 184 -5.80 -8.39 -3.13
CA PRO A 184 -5.89 -8.66 -1.69
C PRO A 184 -5.62 -10.14 -1.37
N ILE A 185 -5.05 -10.43 -0.20
CA ILE A 185 -4.99 -11.78 0.35
C ILE A 185 -6.38 -12.17 0.84
N PHE A 186 -7.00 -13.17 0.20
CA PHE A 186 -8.22 -13.81 0.67
C PHE A 186 -7.86 -14.84 1.76
N PRO A 187 -8.38 -14.71 3.01
CA PRO A 187 -8.23 -15.71 4.05
C PRO A 187 -8.54 -17.13 3.57
N GLU A 188 -7.67 -18.09 3.92
CA GLU A 188 -7.70 -19.51 3.54
C GLU A 188 -7.74 -19.85 2.03
N ILE A 189 -7.71 -18.85 1.13
CA ILE A 189 -7.75 -19.06 -0.33
C ILE A 189 -6.45 -18.61 -1.01
N THR A 190 -5.91 -17.44 -0.65
CA THR A 190 -4.66 -16.94 -1.24
C THR A 190 -3.44 -17.67 -0.63
N ASP A 191 -2.84 -18.57 -1.41
CA ASP A 191 -1.51 -19.12 -1.10
C ASP A 191 -0.40 -18.15 -1.54
N ALA A 192 -0.12 -17.17 -0.68
CA ALA A 192 0.99 -16.24 -0.89
C ALA A 192 2.35 -16.95 -0.99
N ILE A 193 2.57 -18.09 -0.32
CA ILE A 193 3.86 -18.79 -0.32
C ILE A 193 4.13 -19.41 -1.70
N SER A 194 3.12 -19.98 -2.35
CA SER A 194 3.27 -20.51 -3.72
C SER A 194 3.41 -19.40 -4.77
N ILE A 195 2.68 -18.28 -4.62
CA ILE A 195 2.91 -17.07 -5.44
C ILE A 195 4.37 -16.61 -5.29
N ILE A 196 4.85 -16.42 -4.05
CA ILE A 196 6.24 -16.06 -3.71
C ILE A 196 7.25 -16.99 -4.40
N LYS A 197 7.04 -18.31 -4.33
CA LYS A 197 7.92 -19.30 -4.99
C LYS A 197 7.98 -19.09 -6.50
N LYS A 198 6.83 -18.95 -7.17
CA LYS A 198 6.72 -18.79 -8.63
C LYS A 198 7.43 -17.52 -9.12
N VAL A 199 7.30 -16.40 -8.40
CA VAL A 199 7.84 -15.09 -8.83
C VAL A 199 9.28 -14.81 -8.39
N LYS A 200 9.82 -15.55 -7.40
CA LYS A 200 11.16 -15.34 -6.82
C LYS A 200 12.29 -15.14 -7.85
N PRO A 201 12.32 -15.80 -9.04
CA PRO A 201 13.41 -15.61 -9.99
C PRO A 201 13.40 -14.25 -10.70
N PHE A 202 12.24 -13.59 -10.84
CA PHE A 202 12.04 -12.39 -11.69
C PHE A 202 11.30 -11.24 -10.98
N VAL A 203 11.51 -11.10 -9.67
CA VAL A 203 10.91 -10.04 -8.85
C VAL A 203 11.95 -9.34 -7.97
N HIS A 204 11.80 -8.03 -7.77
CA HIS A 204 12.65 -7.25 -6.86
C HIS A 204 12.04 -7.10 -5.46
N TYR A 205 10.71 -6.94 -5.39
CA TYR A 205 9.99 -6.69 -4.14
C TYR A 205 8.71 -7.52 -4.08
N ILE A 206 8.34 -8.00 -2.89
CA ILE A 206 7.02 -8.61 -2.67
C ILE A 206 6.28 -7.78 -1.63
N TRP A 207 5.08 -7.35 -2.00
CA TRP A 207 4.16 -6.61 -1.15
C TRP A 207 2.93 -7.47 -0.91
N LEU A 208 2.39 -7.41 0.30
CA LEU A 208 1.18 -8.13 0.70
C LEU A 208 0.14 -7.12 1.17
N GLU A 209 -1.12 -7.33 0.82
CA GLU A 209 -2.23 -6.54 1.34
C GLU A 209 -3.33 -7.44 1.89
N ASN A 210 -3.72 -7.20 3.13
CA ASN A 210 -4.84 -7.87 3.78
C ASN A 210 -6.16 -7.53 3.06
N LEU A 211 -7.03 -8.51 2.81
CA LEU A 211 -8.39 -8.22 2.36
C LEU A 211 -9.11 -7.29 3.37
N GLN A 212 -9.57 -6.15 2.87
CA GLN A 212 -10.41 -5.22 3.63
C GLN A 212 -11.80 -5.22 3.01
N LEU A 213 -12.80 -5.75 3.73
CA LEU A 213 -14.20 -5.66 3.31
C LEU A 213 -14.89 -4.46 3.96
N ARG A 214 -15.37 -3.54 3.12
CA ARG A 214 -16.11 -2.32 3.48
C ARG A 214 -17.08 -1.96 2.34
N GLY A 215 -18.05 -1.09 2.61
CA GLY A 215 -18.96 -0.57 1.59
C GLY A 215 -19.78 -1.66 0.89
N ASP A 216 -20.12 -1.39 -0.36
CA ASP A 216 -20.94 -2.21 -1.26
C ASP A 216 -20.37 -3.60 -1.53
N TYR A 217 -19.06 -3.70 -1.81
CA TYR A 217 -18.44 -4.97 -2.17
C TYR A 217 -18.28 -5.96 -1.01
N LYS A 218 -18.49 -5.54 0.25
CA LYS A 218 -18.44 -6.44 1.42
C LYS A 218 -19.41 -7.60 1.29
N GLN A 219 -20.69 -7.32 1.03
CA GLN A 219 -21.70 -8.37 1.00
C GLN A 219 -21.52 -9.27 -0.23
N ARG A 220 -21.13 -8.68 -1.36
CA ARG A 220 -20.79 -9.40 -2.60
C ARG A 220 -19.72 -10.47 -2.37
N ILE A 221 -18.63 -10.12 -1.68
CA ILE A 221 -17.58 -11.09 -1.33
C ILE A 221 -18.07 -12.12 -0.30
N LEU A 222 -18.83 -11.72 0.72
CA LEU A 222 -19.34 -12.67 1.72
C LEU A 222 -20.31 -13.70 1.09
N ASN A 223 -21.18 -13.29 0.17
CA ASN A 223 -22.06 -14.19 -0.59
C ASN A 223 -21.24 -15.15 -1.48
N TYR A 224 -20.22 -14.63 -2.17
CA TYR A 224 -19.32 -15.45 -2.98
C TYR A 224 -18.60 -16.53 -2.15
N ILE A 225 -18.11 -16.16 -0.96
CA ILE A 225 -17.48 -17.12 -0.03
C ILE A 225 -18.50 -18.13 0.49
N GLN A 226 -19.73 -17.70 0.84
CA GLN A 226 -20.79 -18.60 1.26
C GLN A 226 -21.14 -19.65 0.20
N PHE A 227 -21.18 -19.26 -1.08
CA PHE A 227 -21.56 -20.14 -2.17
C PHE A 227 -20.41 -21.07 -2.63
N ASN A 228 -19.22 -20.51 -2.92
CA ASN A 228 -18.10 -21.26 -3.51
C ASN A 228 -17.14 -21.85 -2.47
N TYR A 229 -17.09 -21.30 -1.26
CA TYR A 229 -16.17 -21.71 -0.20
C TYR A 229 -16.87 -21.81 1.17
N PRO A 230 -18.02 -22.53 1.30
CA PRO A 230 -18.83 -22.54 2.53
C PRO A 230 -18.04 -22.94 3.78
N LYS A 231 -17.09 -23.87 3.65
CA LYS A 231 -16.15 -24.27 4.71
C LYS A 231 -15.30 -23.11 5.30
N PHE A 232 -15.10 -22.04 4.54
CA PHE A 232 -14.35 -20.86 4.96
C PHE A 232 -15.27 -19.72 5.42
N LEU A 233 -16.60 -19.79 5.22
CA LEU A 233 -17.51 -18.74 5.69
C LEU A 233 -17.32 -18.38 7.18
N PRO A 234 -17.17 -19.33 8.13
CA PRO A 234 -17.01 -19.01 9.55
C PRO A 234 -15.82 -18.07 9.86
N ILE A 235 -14.67 -18.25 9.19
CA ILE A 235 -13.50 -17.36 9.39
C ILE A 235 -13.76 -15.96 8.82
N TYR A 236 -14.47 -15.84 7.69
CA TYR A 236 -14.88 -14.54 7.15
C TYR A 236 -15.92 -13.84 8.04
N GLU A 237 -16.83 -14.57 8.68
CA GLU A 237 -17.80 -13.98 9.61
C GLU A 237 -17.13 -13.46 10.89
N GLN A 238 -16.17 -14.20 11.46
CA GLN A 238 -15.37 -13.73 12.59
C GLN A 238 -14.54 -12.50 12.21
N LEU A 239 -13.93 -12.48 11.02
CA LEU A 239 -13.14 -11.34 10.53
C LEU A 239 -14.01 -10.11 10.23
N TYR A 240 -15.22 -10.26 9.69
CA TYR A 240 -15.97 -9.15 9.06
C TYR A 240 -17.42 -8.93 9.50
N LYS A 241 -18.09 -9.87 10.19
CA LYS A 241 -19.48 -9.71 10.70
C LYS A 241 -19.57 -9.47 12.22
N GLY A 242 -18.63 -9.98 13.01
CA GLY A 242 -18.69 -9.89 14.49
C GLY A 242 -18.65 -8.47 15.07
N ASN A 243 -18.95 -8.36 16.39
CA ASN A 243 -18.87 -7.11 17.15
C ASN A 243 -17.55 -6.37 16.87
N MET A 244 -17.63 -5.08 16.57
CA MET A 244 -16.51 -4.25 16.11
C MET A 244 -15.24 -4.34 16.98
N LYS A 245 -15.36 -4.52 18.31
CA LYS A 245 -14.20 -4.71 19.20
C LYS A 245 -13.57 -6.10 19.04
N ASN A 246 -14.38 -7.15 19.08
CA ASN A 246 -13.92 -8.54 19.03
C ASN A 246 -13.39 -8.89 17.63
N ALA A 247 -14.13 -8.53 16.58
CA ALA A 247 -13.70 -8.71 15.19
C ALA A 247 -12.41 -7.94 14.87
N LYS A 248 -12.17 -6.78 15.51
CA LYS A 248 -10.91 -6.03 15.36
C LYS A 248 -9.73 -6.77 16.01
N ASN A 249 -9.90 -7.28 17.23
CA ASN A 249 -8.84 -8.03 17.92
C ASN A 249 -8.48 -9.30 17.14
N PHE A 250 -9.48 -10.10 16.81
CA PHE A 250 -9.32 -11.33 16.03
C PHE A 250 -8.69 -11.07 14.66
N ARG A 251 -9.14 -10.03 13.94
CA ARG A 251 -8.55 -9.62 12.66
C ARG A 251 -7.08 -9.21 12.79
N ASN A 252 -6.70 -8.50 13.86
CA ASN A 252 -5.30 -8.13 14.10
C ASN A 252 -4.43 -9.37 14.35
N GLU A 253 -4.94 -10.32 15.13
CA GLU A 253 -4.26 -11.58 15.43
C GLU A 253 -4.10 -12.45 14.18
N TYR A 254 -5.20 -12.73 13.46
CA TYR A 254 -5.19 -13.51 12.22
C TYR A 254 -4.16 -12.98 11.22
N TRP A 255 -4.17 -11.67 10.96
CA TRP A 255 -3.18 -11.08 10.06
C TRP A 255 -1.77 -11.14 10.64
N THR A 256 -1.56 -10.88 11.94
CA THR A 256 -0.23 -11.01 12.54
C THR A 256 0.35 -12.42 12.34
N ASN A 257 -0.46 -13.46 12.57
CA ASN A 257 -0.09 -14.85 12.37
C ASN A 257 0.17 -15.17 10.89
N TYR A 258 -0.65 -14.65 9.96
CA TYR A 258 -0.43 -14.80 8.52
C TYR A 258 0.89 -14.14 8.07
N TRP A 259 1.16 -12.90 8.51
CA TRP A 259 2.39 -12.19 8.20
C TRP A 259 3.62 -12.90 8.78
N LEU A 260 3.55 -13.45 10.00
CA LEU A 260 4.60 -14.28 10.59
C LEU A 260 4.82 -15.58 9.80
N LYS A 261 3.75 -16.27 9.37
CA LYS A 261 3.83 -17.47 8.51
C LYS A 261 4.61 -17.19 7.22
N VAL A 262 4.28 -16.09 6.53
CA VAL A 262 4.98 -15.69 5.29
C VAL A 262 6.43 -15.25 5.57
N GLN A 263 6.67 -14.50 6.65
CA GLN A 263 8.01 -14.05 7.03
C GLN A 263 8.93 -15.23 7.42
N ASN A 264 8.42 -16.20 8.18
CA ASN A 264 9.17 -17.39 8.60
C ASN A 264 9.55 -18.27 7.41
N TYR A 265 8.67 -18.39 6.41
CA TYR A 265 9.00 -19.07 5.14
C TYR A 265 10.21 -18.43 4.43
N TYR A 266 10.34 -17.10 4.48
CA TYR A 266 11.51 -16.39 3.93
C TYR A 266 12.78 -16.58 4.75
N ILE A 267 12.69 -16.47 6.08
CA ILE A 267 13.85 -16.57 6.99
C ILE A 267 14.44 -17.98 6.93
N THR A 268 13.63 -19.01 7.16
CA THR A 268 14.07 -20.42 7.21
C THR A 268 14.68 -20.92 5.91
N LYS A 269 14.23 -20.43 4.75
CA LYS A 269 14.84 -20.73 3.43
C LYS A 269 16.07 -19.90 3.10
N SER A 270 16.38 -18.85 3.87
CA SER A 270 17.59 -18.03 3.74
C SER A 270 18.71 -18.50 4.67
N THR A 271 18.39 -19.29 5.71
CA THR A 271 19.34 -19.84 6.68
C THR A 271 19.96 -21.20 6.29
N ASN A 272 19.73 -21.69 5.07
CA ASN A 272 20.53 -22.78 4.49
C ASN A 272 21.89 -22.26 3.99
N VAL A 273 22.59 -21.54 4.85
CA VAL A 273 24.02 -21.23 4.76
C VAL A 273 24.67 -21.99 5.90
N SER A 274 25.69 -22.76 5.57
CA SER A 274 26.40 -23.69 6.48
C SER A 274 26.71 -23.07 7.84
N ILE A 275 26.09 -23.61 8.90
CA ILE A 275 26.52 -23.37 10.28
C ILE A 275 27.81 -24.18 10.49
N GLY A 276 28.95 -23.52 10.30
CA GLY A 276 30.24 -24.07 10.69
C GLY A 276 30.31 -24.15 12.21
N THR A 277 30.25 -25.36 12.75
CA THR A 277 30.50 -25.61 14.18
C THR A 277 31.99 -25.45 14.47
N THR A 278 32.41 -24.32 15.05
CA THR A 278 33.77 -24.19 15.55
C THR A 278 33.93 -24.99 16.83
N THR A 279 34.54 -26.16 16.72
CA THR A 279 34.85 -27.06 17.83
C THR A 279 35.76 -26.37 18.85
N THR A 280 35.50 -26.63 20.13
CA THR A 280 36.37 -26.25 21.26
C THR A 280 37.80 -26.77 21.06
N LYS A 281 38.79 -25.89 21.23
CA LYS A 281 40.18 -26.28 21.50
C LYS A 281 40.64 -25.65 22.81
N ASN A 282 40.74 -26.48 23.85
CA ASN A 282 41.48 -26.17 25.06
C ASN A 282 42.96 -25.91 24.70
N LYS A 283 43.57 -24.91 25.35
CA LYS A 283 44.97 -24.98 25.78
C LYS A 283 45.18 -24.12 27.02
N ASN A 284 45.81 -24.75 28.01
CA ASN A 284 45.84 -24.34 29.42
C ASN A 284 46.81 -23.19 29.74
N ASN A 285 46.67 -22.74 31.00
CA ASN A 285 47.75 -22.50 31.98
C ASN A 285 48.28 -21.07 32.25
N HIS A 286 47.85 -20.59 33.43
CA HIS A 286 48.69 -20.21 34.58
C HIS A 286 49.25 -18.78 34.76
N GLU A 287 49.01 -18.32 36.00
CA GLU A 287 49.83 -17.48 36.88
C GLU A 287 49.61 -15.95 37.03
N LYS A 288 49.19 -15.63 38.27
CA LYS A 288 49.73 -14.62 39.21
C LYS A 288 49.32 -13.14 39.07
N ASN A 289 48.61 -12.71 40.12
CA ASN A 289 48.92 -11.58 41.02
C ASN A 289 48.95 -10.14 40.41
N ASN A 290 48.55 -9.07 41.11
CA ASN A 290 48.37 -8.89 42.56
C ASN A 290 47.58 -7.58 42.84
N ASN A 291 46.90 -7.48 44.00
CA ASN A 291 46.55 -6.20 44.70
C ASN A 291 45.61 -5.21 43.93
N LYS A 292 44.93 -4.20 44.49
CA LYS A 292 44.55 -3.70 45.85
C LYS A 292 43.40 -2.66 45.61
N THR A 293 42.38 -2.41 46.43
CA THR A 293 41.77 -3.04 47.63
C THR A 293 40.39 -2.38 47.92
N LEU A 294 39.63 -2.88 48.92
CA LEU A 294 38.85 -2.19 50.00
C LEU A 294 38.55 -0.67 49.82
N LYS A 295 37.42 -0.05 50.21
CA LYS A 295 36.33 -0.32 51.19
C LYS A 295 35.27 0.84 51.02
N ASP A 296 34.11 0.93 51.67
CA ASP A 296 33.34 0.01 52.53
C ASP A 296 31.80 0.22 52.41
N LYS A 297 31.07 -0.74 52.98
CA LYS A 297 29.73 -0.69 53.61
C LYS A 297 29.60 0.48 54.63
N GLU A 298 28.48 1.03 55.10
CA GLU A 298 27.01 0.85 55.03
C GLU A 298 26.47 1.60 56.29
N LYS A 299 25.21 2.13 56.28
CA LYS A 299 24.34 2.55 57.44
C LYS A 299 24.12 4.04 57.78
N GLY A 300 22.92 4.32 58.33
CA GLY A 300 22.43 5.60 58.91
C GLY A 300 21.69 6.50 57.88
N LYS A 301 20.37 6.73 57.83
CA LYS A 301 19.20 6.76 58.76
C LYS A 301 18.99 8.07 59.57
N GLU A 302 17.88 8.76 59.22
CA GLU A 302 16.97 9.64 60.04
C GLU A 302 17.23 11.16 60.23
N GLY A 303 16.12 11.93 60.32
CA GLY A 303 15.99 13.41 60.39
C GLY A 303 15.61 14.06 59.02
N LYS A 304 14.38 14.49 58.68
CA LYS A 304 13.43 15.48 59.29
C LYS A 304 14.11 16.82 59.62
N GLU A 305 13.64 18.00 59.22
CA GLU A 305 12.29 18.51 58.89
C GLU A 305 12.37 19.74 57.94
N GLY A 306 11.29 20.14 57.23
CA GLY A 306 11.39 21.32 56.34
C GLY A 306 10.23 21.72 55.41
N LYS A 307 9.07 22.08 55.98
CA LYS A 307 8.01 22.98 55.43
C LYS A 307 7.29 22.68 54.10
N GLU A 308 5.98 22.53 54.23
CA GLU A 308 5.00 22.84 53.18
C GLU A 308 4.89 24.36 52.95
N GLU A 309 4.63 24.79 51.70
CA GLU A 309 3.82 25.98 51.38
C GLU A 309 3.52 26.04 49.86
N GLY A 310 2.43 26.71 49.45
CA GLY A 310 2.34 27.25 48.08
C GLY A 310 1.58 26.45 46.99
N LYS A 311 0.43 25.83 47.27
CA LYS A 311 -0.55 25.53 46.20
C LYS A 311 -1.24 26.82 45.75
N GLY A 312 -0.83 27.40 44.62
CA GLY A 312 -1.51 28.54 44.01
C GLY A 312 -0.95 28.91 42.63
N ASN A 313 -1.82 29.40 41.74
CA ASN A 313 -1.45 30.06 40.48
C ASN A 313 -0.58 29.30 39.46
N LYS A 314 -1.11 28.17 38.94
CA LYS A 314 -0.74 27.69 37.59
C LYS A 314 -1.89 27.24 36.67
N LYS A 315 -3.16 27.46 37.05
CA LYS A 315 -4.34 27.19 36.20
C LYS A 315 -5.11 28.42 35.70
N GLU A 316 -4.73 29.63 36.12
CA GLU A 316 -5.41 30.88 35.69
C GLU A 316 -4.70 31.68 34.59
N LYS A 317 -3.41 31.41 34.29
CA LYS A 317 -2.73 32.05 33.15
C LYS A 317 -3.08 31.40 31.80
N GLU A 318 -3.13 30.07 31.73
CA GLU A 318 -3.48 29.34 30.50
C GLU A 318 -4.94 29.57 30.04
N GLN A 319 -5.86 29.94 30.96
CA GLN A 319 -7.26 30.24 30.62
C GLN A 319 -7.50 31.67 30.13
N LYS A 320 -6.54 32.60 30.31
CA LYS A 320 -6.67 33.99 29.83
C LYS A 320 -6.09 34.19 28.42
N GLU A 321 -5.14 33.36 27.99
CA GLU A 321 -4.64 33.39 26.60
C GLU A 321 -5.62 32.72 25.62
N MET A 322 -6.25 31.60 25.98
CA MET A 322 -7.29 30.94 25.15
C MET A 322 -8.60 31.73 24.97
N LYS A 323 -8.76 32.89 25.62
CA LYS A 323 -9.93 33.79 25.41
C LYS A 323 -9.66 34.89 24.39
N LYS A 324 -8.46 35.49 24.34
CA LYS A 324 -8.13 36.50 23.30
C LYS A 324 -8.04 35.92 21.89
N GLU A 325 -7.65 34.66 21.75
CA GLU A 325 -7.59 33.96 20.46
C GLU A 325 -8.97 33.56 19.90
N LYS A 326 -10.02 33.59 20.74
CA LYS A 326 -11.41 33.27 20.36
C LYS A 326 -12.26 34.46 19.93
N GLU A 327 -11.79 35.69 20.15
CA GLU A 327 -12.52 36.91 19.73
C GLU A 327 -12.04 37.41 18.37
N ASN A 328 -10.74 37.35 18.07
CA ASN A 328 -10.21 37.68 16.73
C ASN A 328 -10.63 36.71 15.62
N ASN A 329 -11.14 35.52 15.95
CA ASN A 329 -11.66 34.56 14.96
C ASN A 329 -13.17 34.71 14.66
N LYS A 330 -13.89 35.64 15.32
CA LYS A 330 -15.34 35.83 15.08
C LYS A 330 -15.69 36.80 13.93
N SER A 331 -14.73 37.58 13.43
CA SER A 331 -14.96 38.57 12.36
C SER A 331 -14.85 38.00 10.94
N ASN A 332 -14.13 36.89 10.73
CA ASN A 332 -13.98 36.25 9.42
C ASN A 332 -14.99 35.12 9.13
N ILE A 333 -15.80 34.70 10.12
CA ILE A 333 -16.85 33.69 9.95
C ILE A 333 -18.14 34.35 9.41
N LYS A 334 -18.09 34.82 8.15
CA LYS A 334 -19.30 35.19 7.38
C LYS A 334 -19.18 35.09 5.86
N LYS A 335 -18.05 34.58 5.35
CA LYS A 335 -17.89 34.10 3.97
C LYS A 335 -17.22 32.73 4.03
N GLU A 336 -17.57 31.83 3.11
CA GLU A 336 -16.99 30.48 2.95
C GLU A 336 -17.31 29.43 4.04
N SER A 337 -18.59 29.35 4.45
CA SER A 337 -19.15 28.07 4.90
C SER A 337 -19.93 27.41 3.76
N ASN A 338 -19.39 26.35 3.15
CA ASN A 338 -20.08 25.06 3.04
C ASN A 338 -19.28 23.95 2.33
N ILE A 339 -19.35 22.74 2.92
CA ILE A 339 -18.95 21.44 2.35
C ILE A 339 -17.43 21.20 2.19
N ASN A 340 -16.80 20.74 3.28
CA ASN A 340 -16.12 19.43 3.30
C ASN A 340 -15.54 19.10 4.70
N ASN A 341 -16.21 18.22 5.45
CA ASN A 341 -15.61 17.55 6.62
C ASN A 341 -16.38 16.26 6.96
N ASN A 342 -15.95 15.11 6.41
CA ASN A 342 -15.76 13.83 7.13
C ASN A 342 -15.56 12.64 6.18
N SER A 343 -14.33 12.11 6.09
CA SER A 343 -14.06 10.66 5.97
C SER A 343 -12.56 10.37 6.10
N GLY A 344 -12.02 10.61 7.30
CA GLY A 344 -10.63 10.26 7.66
C GLY A 344 -10.42 8.75 7.78
N GLY A 345 -10.27 8.05 6.65
CA GLY A 345 -9.90 6.64 6.62
C GLY A 345 -8.46 6.42 7.06
N LYS A 346 -8.23 5.91 8.29
CA LYS A 346 -6.90 5.51 8.76
C LYS A 346 -6.37 4.34 7.92
N ILE A 347 -5.46 4.63 6.99
CA ILE A 347 -4.73 3.62 6.22
C ILE A 347 -3.74 2.91 7.16
N THR A 348 -3.86 1.58 7.26
CA THR A 348 -2.96 0.75 8.07
C THR A 348 -1.58 0.64 7.42
N ARG A 349 -0.52 0.61 8.24
CA ARG A 349 0.88 0.52 7.79
C ARG A 349 1.10 -0.71 6.91
N SER A 350 1.44 -0.51 5.64
CA SER A 350 2.11 -1.51 4.82
C SER A 350 3.52 -1.75 5.36
N LYS A 351 3.87 -3.01 5.66
CA LYS A 351 5.25 -3.42 5.95
C LYS A 351 5.90 -3.91 4.66
N SER A 352 6.97 -3.25 4.21
CA SER A 352 7.75 -3.67 3.05
C SER A 352 8.97 -4.50 3.47
N ILE A 353 9.10 -5.71 2.93
CA ILE A 353 10.32 -6.51 3.07
C ILE A 353 11.27 -6.12 1.92
N ASN A 354 12.47 -5.69 2.27
CA ASN A 354 13.44 -5.11 1.34
C ASN A 354 14.52 -6.17 1.01
N ILE A 355 14.40 -6.83 -0.14
CA ILE A 355 15.32 -7.90 -0.54
C ILE A 355 16.59 -7.30 -1.16
N LYS A 356 17.63 -7.06 -0.34
CA LYS A 356 18.99 -6.82 -0.87
C LYS A 356 19.61 -8.17 -1.26
N LYS A 357 19.73 -8.45 -2.55
CA LYS A 357 20.77 -9.39 -3.04
C LYS A 357 22.12 -8.68 -2.98
N LYS A 358 23.20 -9.40 -2.65
CA LYS A 358 24.57 -8.94 -2.93
C LYS A 358 24.74 -8.81 -4.46
N PRO A 359 25.56 -7.88 -4.95
CA PRO A 359 25.97 -7.91 -6.34
C PRO A 359 26.77 -9.18 -6.63
N TYR A 360 26.58 -9.72 -7.84
CA TYR A 360 27.61 -10.43 -8.58
C TYR A 360 28.12 -9.46 -9.65
#